data_AF-A0A1Q9P624-F1
#
_entry.id   AF-A0A1Q9P624-F1
#
_cell.length_a   1.000
_cell.length_b   1.000
_cell.length_c   1.000
_cell.angle_alpha   90.00
_cell.angle_beta   90.00
_cell.angle_gamma   90.00
#
_symmetry.space_group_name_H-M   'P 1'
#
loop_
_entity.id
_entity.type
_entity.pdbx_description
1 polymer ?
#
loop_
_entity_poly.entity_id
_entity_poly.type
_entity_poly.pdbx_seq_one_letter_code
_entity_poly.pdbx_strand_id
1 'polypeptide(L)'
;MQELLDAQEKIRREAGKSLVKKATESPQEVEPSIPDLLTYIPQSTDDMVSMQIAHACMLVCEKVPGADRKFHSAIMTTLEFLSSREMSEDNSETMINAAASHLFTTQIQVLVADSQLLEISFPLVFKYLKKKGAARWPSYRIVTSVSYENPKLLENYTGEVIDLVVQGSKELSASLMHLYKIKPEEFDDRLDLLVRLYQTDSELRSLLLSVFLEMSRNKPESLLPHLELFVGGLKSPVSASMVTMILSEVARVKPDAVYPYLSDLQQSLDHVDALKFTVPPLLGLIGRLSDDVAREILPFLAELLKDADQQAAIMVLSEFRNLGQMNRELLVPYMELIRKYADDPQQYVRDQANLIIDIMEGRDLRSLAAQIEEQNALIKEAALSVDSLKEYVDKNVEMLKTFIADIVKKLPIPIRFTAEGRVRKTLQLHYVCGIQKEQCLYPLERPFVTETKEWSKWLKIAMSAVSIGKAVIFPFETSDAIDSVRKAYNLYKTGEEKDFLSFISEPFLTSSEQDKLVTQLREARFFDVFNYDPQTAEWTCLMCNPPSR
;
A
#
# COMPACT_ATOMS: atom_id res chain seq x y z
N MET A 1 -47.09 -5.27 43.61
CA MET A 1 -47.77 -6.15 42.64
C MET A 1 -49.28 -6.00 42.65
N GLN A 2 -49.99 -6.23 43.77
CA GLN A 2 -51.46 -6.11 43.80
C GLN A 2 -51.97 -4.72 43.35
N GLU A 3 -51.34 -3.63 43.78
CA GLU A 3 -51.73 -2.27 43.36
C GLU A 3 -51.47 -1.98 41.87
N LEU A 4 -50.52 -2.68 41.25
CA LEU A 4 -50.26 -2.55 39.81
C LEU A 4 -51.37 -3.22 38.98
N LEU A 5 -52.13 -4.14 39.58
CA LEU A 5 -53.27 -4.86 38.99
C LEU A 5 -54.62 -4.21 39.31
N ASP A 6 -54.63 -3.08 40.03
CA ASP A 6 -55.88 -2.42 40.44
C ASP A 6 -56.72 -2.01 39.23
N ALA A 7 -58.04 -2.13 39.32
CA ALA A 7 -58.95 -1.72 38.24
C ALA A 7 -58.87 -0.20 37.95
N GLN A 8 -58.52 0.60 38.96
CA GLN A 8 -58.38 2.05 38.85
C GLN A 8 -57.02 2.46 38.30
N GLU A 9 -57.02 3.16 37.16
CA GLU A 9 -55.82 3.70 36.50
C GLU A 9 -54.94 4.55 37.43
N LYS A 10 -55.57 5.39 38.26
CA LYS A 10 -54.86 6.28 39.19
C LYS A 10 -54.05 5.50 40.23
N ILE A 11 -54.59 4.38 40.74
CA ILE A 11 -53.90 3.53 41.71
C ILE A 11 -52.71 2.85 41.04
N ARG A 12 -52.90 2.28 39.84
CA ARG A 12 -51.82 1.63 39.08
C ARG A 12 -50.63 2.58 38.82
N ARG A 13 -50.90 3.81 38.37
CA ARG A 13 -49.85 4.80 38.07
C ARG A 13 -49.10 5.29 39.31
N GLU A 14 -49.78 5.44 40.44
CA GLU A 14 -49.13 5.84 41.70
C GLU A 14 -48.26 4.71 42.27
N ALA A 15 -48.71 3.46 42.14
CA ALA A 15 -47.92 2.29 42.45
C ALA A 15 -46.67 2.20 41.57
N GLY A 16 -46.78 2.48 40.27
CA GLY A 16 -45.63 2.53 39.36
C GLY A 16 -44.62 3.63 39.70
N LYS A 17 -45.06 4.83 40.11
CA LYS A 17 -44.16 5.88 40.63
C LYS A 17 -43.46 5.45 41.91
N SER A 18 -44.20 4.84 42.83
CA SER A 18 -43.66 4.32 44.09
C SER A 18 -42.62 3.24 43.85
N LEU A 19 -42.85 2.37 42.86
CA LEU A 19 -41.88 1.36 42.42
C LEU A 19 -40.59 2.00 41.90
N VAL A 20 -40.66 2.99 41.01
CA VAL A 20 -39.47 3.70 40.48
C VAL A 20 -38.70 4.38 41.61
N LYS A 21 -39.42 5.01 42.55
CA LYS A 21 -38.80 5.62 43.74
C LYS A 21 -38.07 4.55 44.57
N LYS A 22 -38.70 3.42 44.84
CA LYS A 22 -38.10 2.32 45.59
C LYS A 22 -36.88 1.72 44.88
N ALA A 23 -36.93 1.55 43.55
CA ALA A 23 -35.79 1.10 42.75
C ALA A 23 -34.64 2.12 42.77
N THR A 24 -34.95 3.41 42.92
CA THR A 24 -33.94 4.47 43.05
C THR A 24 -33.25 4.41 44.42
N GLU A 25 -34.03 4.30 45.50
CA GLU A 25 -33.57 4.41 46.89
C GLU A 25 -33.00 3.09 47.45
N SER A 26 -33.55 1.95 47.04
CA SER A 26 -33.24 0.62 47.60
C SER A 26 -33.38 -0.48 46.53
N PRO A 27 -32.53 -0.46 45.49
CA PRO A 27 -32.66 -1.35 44.34
C PRO A 27 -32.54 -2.84 44.70
N GLN A 28 -31.76 -3.20 45.72
CA GLN A 28 -31.60 -4.59 46.18
C GLN A 28 -32.90 -5.19 46.72
N GLU A 29 -33.81 -4.37 47.24
CA GLU A 29 -35.13 -4.84 47.69
C GLU A 29 -36.09 -5.09 46.52
N VAL A 30 -35.89 -4.40 45.40
CA VAL A 30 -36.72 -4.53 44.21
C VAL A 30 -36.23 -5.64 43.30
N GLU A 31 -34.93 -5.91 43.30
CA GLU A 31 -34.25 -6.91 42.46
C GLU A 31 -34.96 -8.28 42.39
N PRO A 32 -35.39 -8.90 43.51
CA PRO A 32 -36.04 -10.21 43.46
C PRO A 32 -37.38 -10.20 42.73
N SER A 33 -38.04 -9.04 42.64
CA SER A 33 -39.35 -8.87 42.01
C SER A 33 -39.28 -8.56 40.52
N ILE A 34 -38.08 -8.31 39.96
CA ILE A 34 -37.91 -7.92 38.55
C ILE A 34 -38.51 -8.94 37.56
N PRO A 35 -38.30 -10.26 37.70
CA PRO A 35 -38.89 -11.23 36.78
C PRO A 35 -40.42 -11.13 36.72
N ASP A 36 -41.07 -11.08 37.88
CA ASP A 36 -42.54 -10.99 37.97
C ASP A 36 -43.05 -9.67 37.36
N LEU A 37 -42.35 -8.57 37.64
CA LEU A 37 -42.66 -7.25 37.09
C LEU A 37 -42.55 -7.23 35.55
N LEU A 38 -41.53 -7.88 34.98
CA LEU A 38 -41.36 -7.98 33.53
C LEU A 38 -42.49 -8.81 32.88
N THR A 39 -42.93 -9.90 33.51
CA THR A 39 -44.07 -10.69 33.00
C THR A 39 -45.40 -9.94 33.02
N TYR A 40 -45.49 -8.85 33.79
CA TYR A 40 -46.68 -8.01 33.84
C TYR A 40 -46.76 -7.00 32.70
N ILE A 41 -45.62 -6.55 32.14
CA ILE A 41 -45.61 -5.58 31.03
C ILE A 41 -46.52 -6.03 29.87
N PRO A 42 -46.47 -7.30 29.40
CA PRO A 42 -47.36 -7.79 28.36
C PRO A 42 -48.86 -7.78 28.69
N GLN A 43 -49.20 -7.82 29.98
CA GLN A 43 -50.58 -7.89 30.47
C GLN A 43 -51.16 -6.51 30.75
N SER A 44 -50.31 -5.49 30.83
CA SER A 44 -50.72 -4.15 31.21
C SER A 44 -51.47 -3.45 30.08
N THR A 45 -52.62 -2.89 30.41
CA THR A 45 -53.39 -2.02 29.51
C THR A 45 -52.96 -0.55 29.61
N ASP A 46 -52.04 -0.20 30.52
CA ASP A 46 -51.53 1.15 30.71
C ASP A 46 -50.04 1.22 30.35
N ASP A 47 -49.75 1.83 29.21
CA ASP A 47 -48.38 1.94 28.70
C ASP A 47 -47.47 2.78 29.63
N MET A 48 -48.02 3.71 30.41
CA MET A 48 -47.27 4.46 31.43
C MET A 48 -46.74 3.53 32.52
N VAL A 49 -47.56 2.58 32.97
CA VAL A 49 -47.17 1.60 33.99
C VAL A 49 -46.10 0.67 33.44
N SER A 50 -46.24 0.24 32.19
CA SER A 50 -45.21 -0.55 31.49
C SER A 50 -43.87 0.17 31.42
N MET A 51 -43.88 1.47 31.09
CA MET A 51 -42.69 2.31 31.06
C MET A 51 -42.06 2.48 32.46
N GLN A 52 -42.87 2.69 33.49
CA GLN A 52 -42.39 2.81 34.88
C GLN A 52 -41.74 1.51 35.38
N ILE A 53 -42.32 0.36 35.04
CA ILE A 53 -41.73 -0.95 35.38
C ILE A 53 -40.40 -1.14 34.65
N ALA A 54 -40.34 -0.84 33.36
CA ALA A 54 -39.10 -0.89 32.58
C ALA A 54 -38.02 0.06 33.15
N HIS A 55 -38.42 1.25 33.61
CA HIS A 55 -37.51 2.19 34.26
C HIS A 55 -36.99 1.65 35.60
N ALA A 56 -37.86 1.07 36.43
CA ALA A 56 -37.44 0.43 37.68
C ALA A 56 -36.47 -0.72 37.43
N CYS A 57 -36.72 -1.55 36.40
CA CYS A 57 -35.80 -2.59 35.97
C CYS A 57 -34.44 -2.02 35.54
N MET A 58 -34.43 -0.91 34.80
CA MET A 58 -33.20 -0.22 34.40
C MET A 58 -32.39 0.25 35.61
N LEU A 59 -33.02 0.91 36.58
CA LEU A 59 -32.37 1.38 37.80
C LEU A 59 -31.80 0.23 38.64
N VAL A 60 -32.50 -0.90 38.71
CA VAL A 60 -31.99 -2.10 39.39
C VAL A 60 -30.77 -2.66 38.67
N CYS A 61 -30.83 -2.82 37.35
CA CYS A 61 -29.72 -3.34 36.55
C CYS A 61 -28.48 -2.44 36.61
N GLU A 62 -28.67 -1.11 36.68
CA GLU A 62 -27.58 -0.14 36.81
C GLU A 62 -26.90 -0.22 38.19
N LYS A 63 -27.65 -0.47 39.26
CA LYS A 63 -27.16 -0.37 40.65
C LYS A 63 -26.83 -1.71 41.31
N VAL A 64 -27.36 -2.83 40.80
CA VAL A 64 -27.13 -4.16 41.36
C VAL A 64 -26.23 -4.97 40.44
N PRO A 65 -24.97 -5.27 40.84
CA PRO A 65 -24.02 -5.98 40.00
C PRO A 65 -24.56 -7.34 39.51
N GLY A 66 -24.49 -7.58 38.20
CA GLY A 66 -24.88 -8.83 37.55
C GLY A 66 -26.39 -9.03 37.37
N ALA A 67 -27.23 -8.08 37.81
CA ALA A 67 -28.68 -8.15 37.61
C ALA A 67 -29.06 -8.09 36.13
N ASP A 68 -28.38 -7.26 35.35
CA ASP A 68 -28.49 -7.15 33.89
C ASP A 68 -28.33 -8.51 33.18
N ARG A 69 -27.33 -9.30 33.56
CA ARG A 69 -27.08 -10.64 33.03
C ARG A 69 -28.06 -11.67 33.59
N LYS A 70 -28.37 -11.59 34.89
CA LYS A 70 -29.35 -12.48 35.55
C LYS A 70 -30.73 -12.40 34.89
N PHE A 71 -31.15 -11.20 34.50
CA PHE A 71 -32.48 -10.97 33.92
C PHE A 71 -32.51 -10.90 32.40
N HIS A 72 -31.38 -11.11 31.72
CA HIS A 72 -31.25 -11.02 30.26
C HIS A 72 -32.39 -11.73 29.50
N SER A 73 -32.67 -13.01 29.80
CA SER A 73 -33.71 -13.78 29.10
C SER A 73 -35.11 -13.20 29.31
N ALA A 74 -35.45 -12.76 30.52
CA ALA A 74 -36.75 -12.14 30.81
C ALA A 74 -36.89 -10.79 30.10
N ILE A 75 -35.81 -10.00 30.06
CA ILE A 75 -35.76 -8.72 29.37
C ILE A 75 -35.92 -8.91 27.86
N MET A 76 -35.20 -9.84 27.23
CA MET A 76 -35.33 -10.12 25.80
C MET A 76 -36.71 -10.65 25.42
N THR A 77 -37.31 -11.51 26.24
CA THR A 77 -38.69 -11.98 26.03
C THR A 77 -39.68 -10.82 26.07
N THR A 78 -39.50 -9.89 27.00
CA THR A 78 -40.36 -8.71 27.14
C THR A 78 -40.16 -7.76 25.95
N LEU A 79 -38.92 -7.55 25.49
CA LEU A 79 -38.60 -6.77 24.31
C LEU A 79 -39.21 -7.39 23.03
N GLU A 80 -39.14 -8.70 22.85
CA GLU A 80 -39.77 -9.37 21.71
C GLU A 80 -41.28 -9.11 21.70
N PHE A 81 -41.95 -9.24 22.85
CA PHE A 81 -43.36 -8.89 22.98
C PHE A 81 -43.63 -7.42 22.64
N LEU A 82 -42.89 -6.48 23.23
CA LEU A 82 -43.05 -5.05 22.95
C LEU A 82 -42.81 -4.71 21.47
N SER A 83 -41.94 -5.46 20.80
CA SER A 83 -41.68 -5.31 19.37
C SER A 83 -42.85 -5.75 18.48
N SER A 84 -43.72 -6.63 18.97
CA SER A 84 -44.89 -7.13 18.24
C SER A 84 -46.10 -6.22 18.31
N ARG A 85 -46.16 -5.30 19.30
CA ARG A 85 -47.23 -4.29 19.36
C ARG A 85 -47.02 -3.29 18.22
N GLU A 86 -48.05 -3.13 17.38
CA GLU A 86 -48.06 -2.14 16.29
C GLU A 86 -47.78 -0.76 16.88
N MET A 87 -46.71 -0.15 16.38
CA MET A 87 -46.34 1.22 16.71
C MET A 87 -46.93 2.08 15.61
N SER A 88 -47.93 2.90 15.92
CA SER A 88 -48.46 3.86 14.95
C SER A 88 -47.31 4.74 14.45
N GLU A 89 -47.17 4.87 13.12
CA GLU A 89 -46.07 5.56 12.44
C GLU A 89 -45.82 7.00 12.94
N ASP A 90 -46.82 7.62 13.56
CA ASP A 90 -46.81 9.00 14.06
C ASP A 90 -46.29 9.20 15.49
N ASN A 91 -46.08 8.15 16.30
CA ASN A 91 -45.75 8.33 17.72
C ASN A 91 -44.36 7.75 18.08
N SER A 92 -43.30 8.47 17.70
CA SER A 92 -41.94 8.26 18.23
C SER A 92 -41.86 8.38 19.77
N GLU A 93 -42.91 8.90 20.41
CA GLU A 93 -43.04 9.15 21.86
C GLU A 93 -44.07 8.26 22.58
N THR A 94 -44.42 7.07 22.07
CA THR A 94 -45.24 6.15 22.88
C THR A 94 -44.48 5.69 24.13
N MET A 95 -45.18 5.56 25.26
CA MET A 95 -44.60 5.04 26.50
C MET A 95 -44.06 3.60 26.33
N ILE A 96 -44.61 2.84 25.37
CA ILE A 96 -44.09 1.53 24.94
C ILE A 96 -42.66 1.64 24.39
N ASN A 97 -42.38 2.64 23.55
CA ASN A 97 -41.03 2.89 23.04
C ASN A 97 -40.05 3.28 24.15
N ALA A 98 -40.50 4.09 25.09
CA ALA A 98 -39.69 4.44 26.26
C ALA A 98 -39.41 3.20 27.12
N ALA A 99 -40.41 2.33 27.33
CA ALA A 99 -40.24 1.07 28.03
C ALA A 99 -39.19 0.16 27.35
N ALA A 100 -39.32 -0.03 26.03
CA ALA A 100 -38.35 -0.80 25.25
C ALA A 100 -36.94 -0.17 25.30
N SER A 101 -36.84 1.15 25.26
CA SER A 101 -35.57 1.87 25.37
C SER A 101 -34.89 1.65 26.72
N HIS A 102 -35.63 1.74 27.84
CA HIS A 102 -35.10 1.45 29.17
C HIS A 102 -34.60 0.01 29.27
N LEU A 103 -35.40 -0.96 28.81
CA LEU A 103 -35.04 -2.37 28.83
C LEU A 103 -33.79 -2.65 27.99
N PHE A 104 -33.70 -2.14 26.76
CA PHE A 104 -32.48 -2.31 25.94
C PHE A 104 -31.26 -1.64 26.54
N THR A 105 -31.42 -0.47 27.17
CA THR A 105 -30.31 0.25 27.80
C THR A 105 -29.62 -0.62 28.84
N THR A 106 -30.37 -1.44 29.58
CA THR A 106 -29.80 -2.41 30.55
C THR A 106 -28.92 -3.47 29.90
N GLN A 107 -29.15 -3.79 28.62
CA GLN A 107 -28.55 -4.92 27.94
C GLN A 107 -27.32 -4.55 27.10
N ILE A 108 -27.03 -3.25 26.92
CA ILE A 108 -25.92 -2.80 26.07
C ILE A 108 -24.60 -3.42 26.53
N GLN A 109 -24.26 -3.32 27.82
CA GLN A 109 -22.97 -3.82 28.33
C GLN A 109 -22.90 -5.36 28.28
N VAL A 110 -23.98 -6.05 28.66
CA VAL A 110 -24.06 -7.52 28.62
C VAL A 110 -23.85 -8.05 27.21
N LEU A 111 -24.55 -7.46 26.23
CA LEU A 111 -24.49 -7.90 24.84
C LEU A 111 -23.15 -7.58 24.19
N VAL A 112 -22.51 -6.45 24.53
CA VAL A 112 -21.17 -6.16 24.03
C VAL A 112 -20.12 -7.11 24.63
N ALA A 113 -20.27 -7.49 25.90
CA ALA A 113 -19.30 -8.35 26.59
C ALA A 113 -19.44 -9.86 26.30
N ASP A 114 -20.61 -10.33 25.85
CA ASP A 114 -20.92 -11.74 25.67
C ASP A 114 -21.38 -12.05 24.23
N SER A 115 -20.48 -12.65 23.44
CA SER A 115 -20.73 -12.95 22.04
C SER A 115 -21.86 -13.95 21.80
N GLN A 116 -22.11 -14.88 22.73
CA GLN A 116 -23.19 -15.86 22.59
C GLN A 116 -24.55 -15.20 22.81
N LEU A 117 -24.68 -14.38 23.87
CA LEU A 117 -25.91 -13.64 24.12
C LEU A 117 -26.18 -12.61 23.02
N LEU A 118 -25.12 -11.98 22.50
CA LEU A 118 -25.19 -11.09 21.36
C LEU A 118 -25.77 -11.78 20.14
N GLU A 119 -25.19 -12.90 19.71
CA GLU A 119 -25.61 -13.61 18.50
C GLU A 119 -27.09 -14.01 18.55
N ILE A 120 -27.55 -14.53 19.70
CA ILE A 120 -28.95 -14.92 19.91
C ILE A 120 -29.88 -13.70 19.91
N SER A 121 -29.44 -12.58 20.50
CA SER A 121 -30.27 -11.38 20.66
C SER A 121 -30.22 -10.43 19.46
N PHE A 122 -29.25 -10.60 18.56
CA PHE A 122 -28.96 -9.65 17.49
C PHE A 122 -30.15 -9.42 16.53
N PRO A 123 -30.93 -10.44 16.11
CA PRO A 123 -32.10 -10.21 15.26
C PRO A 123 -33.11 -9.24 15.88
N LEU A 124 -33.31 -9.30 17.21
CA LEU A 124 -34.19 -8.39 17.92
C LEU A 124 -33.58 -6.98 18.04
N VAL A 125 -32.29 -6.88 18.33
CA VAL A 125 -31.56 -5.60 18.31
C VAL A 125 -31.74 -4.92 16.94
N PHE A 126 -31.56 -5.67 15.86
CA PHE A 126 -31.68 -5.15 14.51
C PHE A 126 -33.12 -4.78 14.14
N LYS A 127 -34.11 -5.56 14.61
CA LYS A 127 -35.54 -5.23 14.47
C LYS A 127 -35.86 -3.86 15.07
N TYR A 128 -35.31 -3.55 16.24
CA TYR A 128 -35.48 -2.24 16.88
C TYR A 128 -34.67 -1.12 16.24
N LEU A 129 -33.51 -1.42 15.67
CA LEU A 129 -32.72 -0.48 14.88
C LEU A 129 -33.51 0.10 13.69
N LYS A 130 -34.29 -0.75 13.02
CA LYS A 130 -35.13 -0.38 11.87
C LYS A 130 -36.38 0.40 12.27
N LYS A 131 -36.83 0.29 13.52
CA LYS A 131 -38.00 1.02 14.01
C LYS A 131 -37.62 2.47 14.32
N LYS A 132 -38.49 3.41 13.95
CA LYS A 132 -38.40 4.81 14.41
C LYS A 132 -38.89 4.87 15.86
N GLY A 133 -38.08 5.38 16.79
CA GLY A 133 -38.45 5.51 18.21
C GLY A 133 -37.26 5.53 19.18
N ALA A 134 -37.52 5.73 20.47
CA ALA A 134 -36.48 5.87 21.51
C ALA A 134 -35.54 4.65 21.62
N ALA A 135 -36.08 3.43 21.47
CA ALA A 135 -35.31 2.18 21.53
C ALA A 135 -34.27 2.02 20.40
N ARG A 136 -34.32 2.88 19.38
CA ARG A 136 -33.33 2.93 18.31
C ARG A 136 -31.95 3.33 18.83
N TRP A 137 -31.88 4.22 19.82
CA TRP A 137 -30.61 4.73 20.37
C TRP A 137 -29.75 3.64 21.04
N PRO A 138 -30.29 2.82 21.97
CA PRO A 138 -29.57 1.65 22.46
C PRO A 138 -29.14 0.69 21.35
N SER A 139 -30.00 0.50 20.35
CA SER A 139 -29.73 -0.41 19.22
C SER A 139 -28.55 0.09 18.38
N TYR A 140 -28.45 1.40 18.11
CA TYR A 140 -27.28 1.98 17.45
C TYR A 140 -26.00 1.68 18.20
N ARG A 141 -25.98 1.92 19.52
CA ARG A 141 -24.78 1.68 20.34
C ARG A 141 -24.32 0.25 20.23
N ILE A 142 -25.24 -0.72 20.34
CA ILE A 142 -24.92 -2.13 20.19
C ILE A 142 -24.35 -2.39 18.79
N VAL A 143 -25.03 -2.00 17.72
CA VAL A 143 -24.59 -2.25 16.33
C VAL A 143 -23.24 -1.60 16.04
N THR A 144 -23.00 -0.37 16.52
CA THR A 144 -21.70 0.29 16.38
C THR A 144 -20.62 -0.50 17.12
N SER A 145 -20.84 -0.94 18.36
CA SER A 145 -19.89 -1.79 19.08
C SER A 145 -19.62 -3.11 18.35
N VAL A 146 -20.67 -3.77 17.84
CA VAL A 146 -20.52 -5.00 17.02
C VAL A 146 -19.65 -4.74 15.80
N SER A 147 -19.79 -3.59 15.14
CA SER A 147 -18.97 -3.27 13.96
C SER A 147 -17.48 -3.15 14.27
N TYR A 148 -17.10 -2.79 15.49
CA TYR A 148 -15.68 -2.73 15.91
C TYR A 148 -15.17 -4.09 16.40
N GLU A 149 -15.96 -4.80 17.21
CA GLU A 149 -15.49 -5.98 17.95
C GLU A 149 -15.76 -7.30 17.22
N ASN A 150 -16.90 -7.40 16.53
CA ASN A 150 -17.31 -8.60 15.80
C ASN A 150 -18.06 -8.27 14.51
N PRO A 151 -17.41 -7.62 13.52
CA PRO A 151 -18.08 -7.15 12.31
C PRO A 151 -18.67 -8.26 11.44
N LYS A 152 -18.23 -9.52 11.62
CA LYS A 152 -18.79 -10.68 10.90
C LYS A 152 -20.27 -10.92 11.23
N LEU A 153 -20.72 -10.61 12.43
CA LEU A 153 -22.14 -10.73 12.79
C LEU A 153 -23.04 -9.81 11.94
N LEU A 154 -22.47 -8.74 11.38
CA LEU A 154 -23.17 -7.78 10.53
C LEU A 154 -23.12 -8.13 9.03
N GLU A 155 -22.49 -9.24 8.63
CA GLU A 155 -22.32 -9.61 7.23
C GLU A 155 -23.67 -9.64 6.49
N ASN A 156 -24.65 -10.35 7.06
CA ASN A 156 -26.01 -10.46 6.49
C ASN A 156 -26.86 -9.18 6.63
N TYR A 157 -26.40 -8.20 7.41
CA TYR A 157 -27.11 -6.96 7.70
C TYR A 157 -26.47 -5.73 7.02
N THR A 158 -25.35 -5.92 6.31
CA THR A 158 -24.52 -4.82 5.80
C THR A 158 -25.33 -3.87 4.90
N GLY A 159 -26.06 -4.41 3.92
CA GLY A 159 -26.89 -3.60 3.02
C GLY A 159 -27.93 -2.76 3.77
N GLU A 160 -28.61 -3.36 4.74
CA GLU A 160 -29.61 -2.67 5.56
C GLU A 160 -28.99 -1.57 6.43
N VAL A 161 -27.78 -1.78 6.97
CA VAL A 161 -27.06 -0.73 7.71
C VAL A 161 -26.70 0.45 6.79
N ILE A 162 -26.24 0.18 5.57
CA ILE A 162 -25.96 1.24 4.58
C ILE A 162 -27.25 2.01 4.27
N ASP A 163 -28.36 1.32 4.04
CA ASP A 163 -29.65 1.94 3.74
C ASP A 163 -30.13 2.83 4.90
N LEU A 164 -29.93 2.41 6.15
CA LEU A 164 -30.26 3.22 7.32
C LEU A 164 -29.39 4.49 7.40
N VAL A 165 -28.10 4.41 7.10
CA VAL A 165 -27.21 5.58 7.05
C VAL A 165 -27.68 6.56 5.97
N VAL A 166 -27.98 6.06 4.78
CA VAL A 166 -28.51 6.87 3.65
C VAL A 166 -29.83 7.55 4.02
N GLN A 167 -30.66 6.90 4.84
CA GLN A 167 -31.92 7.47 5.37
C GLN A 167 -31.72 8.48 6.51
N GLY A 168 -30.48 8.81 6.89
CA GLY A 168 -30.15 9.84 7.88
C GLY A 168 -29.70 9.30 9.25
N SER A 169 -29.44 8.00 9.37
CA SER A 169 -28.96 7.39 10.62
C SER A 169 -27.45 7.57 10.79
N LYS A 170 -27.01 8.81 10.98
CA LYS A 170 -25.59 9.18 10.96
C LYS A 170 -24.76 8.47 12.03
N GLU A 171 -25.38 8.03 13.12
CA GLU A 171 -24.72 7.30 14.21
C GLU A 171 -24.09 5.98 13.74
N LEU A 172 -24.67 5.35 12.72
CA LEU A 172 -24.18 4.10 12.13
C LEU A 172 -23.04 4.32 11.14
N SER A 173 -22.76 5.57 10.76
CA SER A 173 -21.81 5.87 9.69
C SER A 173 -20.40 5.34 10.02
N ALA A 174 -19.97 5.41 11.28
CA ALA A 174 -18.66 4.90 11.71
C ALA A 174 -18.49 3.38 11.48
N SER A 175 -19.59 2.63 11.35
CA SER A 175 -19.58 1.20 11.04
C SER A 175 -19.25 0.92 9.56
N LEU A 176 -19.47 1.87 8.65
CA LEU A 176 -19.31 1.65 7.20
C LEU A 176 -17.92 1.15 6.82
N MET A 177 -16.86 1.71 7.40
CA MET A 177 -15.48 1.27 7.12
C MET A 177 -15.22 -0.19 7.51
N HIS A 178 -15.83 -0.65 8.60
CA HIS A 178 -15.68 -2.02 9.07
C HIS A 178 -16.49 -2.98 8.20
N LEU A 179 -17.70 -2.56 7.83
CA LEU A 179 -18.60 -3.34 6.99
C LEU A 179 -18.05 -3.51 5.56
N TYR A 180 -17.41 -2.48 5.01
CA TYR A 180 -16.79 -2.57 3.68
C TYR A 180 -15.73 -3.68 3.62
N LYS A 181 -14.97 -3.90 4.72
CA LYS A 181 -13.97 -4.97 4.80
C LYS A 181 -14.57 -6.37 4.88
N ILE A 182 -15.83 -6.49 5.29
CA ILE A 182 -16.53 -7.78 5.40
C ILE A 182 -17.27 -8.09 4.11
N LYS A 183 -18.05 -7.12 3.60
CA LYS A 183 -18.99 -7.35 2.51
C LYS A 183 -18.99 -6.17 1.51
N PRO A 184 -17.91 -6.01 0.72
CA PRO A 184 -17.73 -4.86 -0.19
C PRO A 184 -18.78 -4.80 -1.31
N GLU A 185 -19.35 -5.93 -1.74
CA GLU A 185 -20.35 -5.99 -2.79
C GLU A 185 -21.61 -5.17 -2.48
N GLU A 186 -22.00 -5.07 -1.20
CA GLU A 186 -23.17 -4.28 -0.79
C GLU A 186 -22.95 -2.77 -0.95
N PHE A 187 -21.68 -2.34 -0.95
CA PHE A 187 -21.28 -0.95 -1.20
C PHE A 187 -21.25 -0.64 -2.69
N ASP A 188 -20.79 -1.58 -3.50
CA ASP A 188 -20.84 -1.47 -4.96
C ASP A 188 -22.29 -1.26 -5.44
N ASP A 189 -23.23 -2.07 -4.94
CA ASP A 189 -24.66 -1.98 -5.28
C ASP A 189 -25.31 -0.65 -4.84
N ARG A 190 -24.70 0.06 -3.91
CA ARG A 190 -25.21 1.32 -3.31
C ARG A 190 -24.32 2.52 -3.57
N LEU A 191 -23.35 2.42 -4.48
CA LEU A 191 -22.37 3.47 -4.73
C LEU A 191 -23.03 4.82 -5.05
N ASP A 192 -24.06 4.83 -5.90
CA ASP A 192 -24.81 6.05 -6.25
C ASP A 192 -25.51 6.72 -5.06
N LEU A 193 -25.93 5.93 -4.06
CA LEU A 193 -26.54 6.46 -2.85
C LEU A 193 -25.48 7.08 -1.94
N LEU A 194 -24.34 6.41 -1.80
CA LEU A 194 -23.21 6.88 -0.99
C LEU A 194 -22.58 8.16 -1.58
N VAL A 195 -22.45 8.22 -2.91
CA VAL A 195 -21.95 9.39 -3.63
C VAL A 195 -22.90 10.58 -3.47
N ARG A 196 -24.22 10.36 -3.56
CA ARG A 196 -25.21 11.41 -3.26
C ARG A 196 -25.08 11.90 -1.82
N LEU A 197 -24.93 10.99 -0.87
CA LEU A 197 -24.75 11.34 0.54
C LEU A 197 -23.48 12.18 0.77
N TYR A 198 -22.38 11.86 0.08
CA TYR A 198 -21.14 12.64 0.10
C TYR A 198 -21.34 14.09 -0.38
N GLN A 199 -22.16 14.30 -1.41
CA GLN A 199 -22.48 15.64 -1.89
C GLN A 199 -23.34 16.42 -0.89
N THR A 200 -24.39 15.80 -0.36
CA THR A 200 -25.42 16.47 0.43
C THR A 200 -25.07 16.66 1.90
N ASP A 201 -24.28 15.76 2.50
CA ASP A 201 -24.02 15.74 3.94
C ASP A 201 -22.55 16.05 4.26
N SER A 202 -22.28 17.29 4.69
CA SER A 202 -20.92 17.75 5.01
C SER A 202 -20.29 17.02 6.20
N GLU A 203 -21.09 16.51 7.14
CA GLU A 203 -20.58 15.84 8.35
C GLU A 203 -20.03 14.45 8.01
N LEU A 204 -20.62 13.78 7.01
CA LEU A 204 -20.23 12.42 6.62
C LEU A 204 -19.11 12.38 5.58
N ARG A 205 -18.70 13.53 5.00
CA ARG A 205 -17.74 13.57 3.89
C ARG A 205 -16.41 12.87 4.19
N SER A 206 -15.79 13.14 5.33
CA SER A 206 -14.47 12.58 5.67
C SER A 206 -14.52 11.05 5.82
N LEU A 207 -15.57 10.56 6.46
CA LEU A 207 -15.82 9.14 6.62
C LEU A 207 -16.11 8.47 5.27
N LEU A 208 -16.98 9.06 4.45
CA LEU A 208 -17.30 8.54 3.12
C LEU A 208 -16.06 8.53 2.21
N LEU A 209 -15.21 9.55 2.27
CA LEU A 209 -13.91 9.54 1.58
C LEU A 209 -13.02 8.39 2.04
N SER A 210 -13.11 7.98 3.30
CA SER A 210 -12.34 6.81 3.80
C SER A 210 -12.85 5.53 3.16
N VAL A 211 -14.17 5.40 3.00
CA VAL A 211 -14.81 4.27 2.31
C VAL A 211 -14.42 4.27 0.85
N PHE A 212 -14.54 5.41 0.16
CA PHE A 212 -14.18 5.54 -1.25
C PHE A 212 -12.69 5.31 -1.50
N LEU A 213 -11.81 5.68 -0.57
CA LEU A 213 -10.39 5.34 -0.66
C LEU A 213 -10.18 3.82 -0.64
N GLU A 214 -10.86 3.10 0.25
CA GLU A 214 -10.75 1.65 0.28
C GLU A 214 -11.42 0.99 -0.94
N MET A 215 -12.51 1.57 -1.46
CA MET A 215 -13.09 1.19 -2.76
C MET A 215 -12.10 1.37 -3.91
N SER A 216 -11.39 2.51 -3.95
CA SER A 216 -10.42 2.81 -4.99
C SER A 216 -9.22 1.84 -4.99
N ARG A 217 -8.85 1.30 -3.82
CA ARG A 217 -7.79 0.29 -3.69
C ARG A 217 -8.22 -1.09 -4.19
N ASN A 218 -9.47 -1.45 -3.99
CA ASN A 218 -9.97 -2.80 -4.33
C ASN A 218 -10.52 -2.87 -5.76
N LYS A 219 -11.28 -1.87 -6.19
CA LYS A 219 -11.97 -1.85 -7.49
C LYS A 219 -12.04 -0.41 -8.04
N PRO A 220 -10.91 0.20 -8.41
CA PRO A 220 -10.87 1.60 -8.85
C PRO A 220 -11.80 1.94 -10.02
N GLU A 221 -12.09 0.97 -10.90
CA GLU A 221 -12.99 1.16 -12.04
C GLU A 221 -14.43 1.54 -11.64
N SER A 222 -14.89 1.15 -10.44
CA SER A 222 -16.25 1.47 -9.99
C SER A 222 -16.44 2.97 -9.75
N LEU A 223 -15.36 3.71 -9.47
CA LEU A 223 -15.42 5.14 -9.17
C LEU A 223 -15.31 6.04 -10.41
N LEU A 224 -15.00 5.48 -11.59
CA LEU A 224 -14.85 6.23 -12.84
C LEU A 224 -16.04 7.15 -13.17
N PRO A 225 -17.31 6.72 -13.01
CA PRO A 225 -18.46 7.58 -13.31
C PRO A 225 -18.60 8.79 -12.38
N HIS A 226 -17.86 8.84 -11.27
CA HIS A 226 -18.02 9.82 -10.20
C HIS A 226 -16.77 10.68 -9.96
N LEU A 227 -15.73 10.60 -10.80
CA LEU A 227 -14.45 11.30 -10.59
C LEU A 227 -14.62 12.82 -10.45
N GLU A 228 -15.44 13.44 -11.29
CA GLU A 228 -15.71 14.89 -11.27
C GLU A 228 -16.21 15.35 -9.88
N LEU A 229 -16.97 14.51 -9.19
CA LEU A 229 -17.51 14.84 -7.87
C LEU A 229 -16.42 14.86 -6.80
N PHE A 230 -15.44 13.98 -6.89
CA PHE A 230 -14.30 13.97 -5.98
C PHE A 230 -13.36 15.14 -6.22
N VAL A 231 -13.17 15.56 -7.48
CA VAL A 231 -12.32 16.70 -7.86
C VAL A 231 -12.76 17.99 -7.17
N GLY A 232 -14.08 18.19 -6.96
CA GLY A 232 -14.59 19.31 -6.15
C GLY A 232 -14.03 19.37 -4.73
N GLY A 233 -13.65 18.22 -4.16
CA GLY A 233 -13.03 18.10 -2.84
C GLY A 233 -11.57 18.54 -2.75
N LEU A 234 -10.88 18.74 -3.88
CA LEU A 234 -9.49 19.25 -3.92
C LEU A 234 -9.36 20.68 -3.36
N LYS A 235 -10.46 21.45 -3.36
CA LYS A 235 -10.50 22.82 -2.83
C LYS A 235 -10.51 22.90 -1.31
N SER A 236 -10.77 21.78 -0.61
CA SER A 236 -10.87 21.74 0.85
C SER A 236 -9.62 21.08 1.45
N PRO A 237 -8.88 21.75 2.35
CA PRO A 237 -7.71 21.16 3.01
C PRO A 237 -8.01 19.85 3.75
N VAL A 238 -9.24 19.68 4.25
CA VAL A 238 -9.67 18.49 4.99
C VAL A 238 -9.90 17.29 4.06
N SER A 239 -10.32 17.53 2.82
CA SER A 239 -10.68 16.47 1.86
C SER A 239 -9.59 16.21 0.83
N ALA A 240 -8.82 17.24 0.47
CA ALA A 240 -7.91 17.21 -0.67
C ALA A 240 -6.94 16.03 -0.61
N SER A 241 -6.28 15.80 0.52
CA SER A 241 -5.33 14.68 0.66
C SER A 241 -5.96 13.31 0.34
N MET A 242 -7.17 13.05 0.81
CA MET A 242 -7.86 11.79 0.56
C MET A 242 -8.34 11.69 -0.89
N VAL A 243 -8.83 12.80 -1.45
CA VAL A 243 -9.22 12.87 -2.86
C VAL A 243 -8.01 12.59 -3.77
N THR A 244 -6.86 13.19 -3.51
CA THR A 244 -5.64 12.94 -4.31
C THR A 244 -5.21 11.48 -4.20
N MET A 245 -5.36 10.85 -3.03
CA MET A 245 -5.10 9.42 -2.87
C MET A 245 -6.09 8.55 -3.67
N ILE A 246 -7.39 8.86 -3.64
CA ILE A 246 -8.41 8.17 -4.47
C ILE A 246 -8.05 8.30 -5.95
N LEU A 247 -7.76 9.52 -6.43
CA LEU A 247 -7.37 9.78 -7.81
C LEU A 247 -6.07 9.07 -8.18
N SER A 248 -5.13 8.93 -7.25
CA SER A 248 -3.90 8.15 -7.43
C SER A 248 -4.18 6.67 -7.66
N GLU A 249 -5.05 6.07 -6.84
CA GLU A 249 -5.42 4.66 -7.00
C GLU A 249 -6.17 4.41 -8.32
N VAL A 250 -7.03 5.34 -8.74
CA VAL A 250 -7.67 5.29 -10.06
C VAL A 250 -6.65 5.45 -11.19
N ALA A 251 -5.75 6.43 -11.10
CA ALA A 251 -4.75 6.70 -12.14
C ALA A 251 -3.73 5.57 -12.31
N ARG A 252 -3.54 4.68 -11.31
CA ARG A 252 -2.75 3.46 -11.47
C ARG A 252 -3.33 2.49 -12.51
N VAL A 253 -4.65 2.50 -12.70
CA VAL A 253 -5.35 1.59 -13.63
C VAL A 253 -5.83 2.33 -14.89
N LYS A 254 -6.37 3.54 -14.73
CA LYS A 254 -6.93 4.38 -15.80
C LYS A 254 -6.45 5.83 -15.69
N PRO A 255 -5.17 6.11 -16.02
CA PRO A 255 -4.62 7.47 -15.96
C PRO A 255 -5.31 8.44 -16.94
N ASP A 256 -5.82 7.93 -18.06
CA ASP A 256 -6.57 8.68 -19.07
C ASP A 256 -7.88 9.28 -18.52
N ALA A 257 -8.51 8.62 -17.56
CA ALA A 257 -9.71 9.12 -16.89
C ALA A 257 -9.41 10.28 -15.91
N VAL A 258 -8.18 10.37 -15.41
CA VAL A 258 -7.77 11.42 -14.45
C VAL A 258 -7.11 12.61 -15.16
N TYR A 259 -6.52 12.40 -16.34
CA TYR A 259 -5.88 13.44 -17.15
C TYR A 259 -6.71 14.74 -17.33
N PRO A 260 -8.04 14.69 -17.56
CA PRO A 260 -8.85 15.91 -17.71
C PRO A 260 -8.80 16.86 -16.50
N TYR A 261 -8.43 16.37 -15.32
CA TYR A 261 -8.38 17.14 -14.07
C TYR A 261 -6.96 17.61 -13.71
N LEU A 262 -6.02 17.59 -14.66
CA LEU A 262 -4.63 18.00 -14.46
C LEU A 262 -4.51 19.41 -13.86
N SER A 263 -5.29 20.36 -14.38
CA SER A 263 -5.24 21.75 -13.90
C SER A 263 -5.76 21.89 -12.47
N ASP A 264 -6.83 21.17 -12.11
CA ASP A 264 -7.36 21.17 -10.73
C ASP A 264 -6.34 20.60 -9.74
N LEU A 265 -5.62 19.55 -10.12
CA LEU A 265 -4.54 18.97 -9.32
C LEU A 265 -3.38 19.95 -9.11
N GLN A 266 -2.97 20.65 -10.16
CA GLN A 266 -1.90 21.66 -10.07
C GLN A 266 -2.31 22.83 -9.17
N GLN A 267 -3.52 23.37 -9.34
CA GLN A 267 -4.03 24.48 -8.53
C GLN A 267 -4.23 24.10 -7.05
N SER A 268 -4.48 22.81 -6.75
CA SER A 268 -4.68 22.36 -5.36
C SER A 268 -3.44 22.58 -4.46
N LEU A 269 -2.25 22.61 -5.05
CA LEU A 269 -0.98 22.84 -4.33
C LEU A 269 -0.84 24.28 -3.83
N ASP A 270 -1.53 25.25 -4.44
CA ASP A 270 -1.51 26.67 -4.03
C ASP A 270 -2.18 26.88 -2.66
N HIS A 271 -2.97 25.91 -2.20
CA HIS A 271 -3.82 26.05 -1.02
C HIS A 271 -3.58 24.98 0.05
N VAL A 272 -2.92 23.86 -0.29
CA VAL A 272 -2.72 22.72 0.63
C VAL A 272 -1.30 22.18 0.51
N ASP A 273 -0.38 22.65 1.37
CA ASP A 273 1.05 22.26 1.34
C ASP A 273 1.28 20.74 1.45
N ALA A 274 0.43 20.02 2.19
CA ALA A 274 0.54 18.56 2.34
C ALA A 274 0.42 17.80 1.01
N LEU A 275 -0.16 18.41 -0.03
CA LEU A 275 -0.32 17.79 -1.34
C LEU A 275 0.98 17.66 -2.12
N LYS A 276 2.06 18.36 -1.72
CA LYS A 276 3.38 18.24 -2.37
C LYS A 276 3.95 16.83 -2.32
N PHE A 277 3.41 15.95 -1.47
CA PHE A 277 3.82 14.55 -1.37
C PHE A 277 2.93 13.58 -2.17
N THR A 278 1.71 13.99 -2.53
CA THR A 278 0.72 13.10 -3.18
C THR A 278 0.43 13.48 -4.63
N VAL A 279 0.48 14.77 -4.97
CA VAL A 279 0.26 15.25 -6.33
C VAL A 279 1.39 14.86 -7.29
N PRO A 280 2.70 14.99 -6.96
CA PRO A 280 3.74 14.64 -7.92
C PRO A 280 3.67 13.18 -8.41
N PRO A 281 3.51 12.15 -7.55
CA PRO A 281 3.34 10.77 -8.01
C PRO A 281 2.12 10.56 -8.92
N LEU A 282 1.02 11.27 -8.65
CA LEU A 282 -0.18 11.25 -9.49
C LEU A 282 0.10 11.89 -10.86
N LEU A 283 0.79 13.03 -10.90
CA LEU A 283 1.23 13.64 -12.15
C LEU A 283 2.15 12.71 -12.94
N GLY A 284 3.06 12.01 -12.28
CA GLY A 284 3.92 11.02 -12.91
C GLY A 284 3.15 9.83 -13.49
N LEU A 285 2.05 9.39 -12.85
CA LEU A 285 1.13 8.38 -13.41
C LEU A 285 0.46 8.87 -14.69
N ILE A 286 -0.05 10.11 -14.69
CA ILE A 286 -0.71 10.74 -15.85
C ILE A 286 0.31 10.97 -16.98
N GLY A 287 1.51 11.45 -16.65
CA GLY A 287 2.59 11.73 -17.60
C GLY A 287 3.04 10.53 -18.41
N ARG A 288 2.84 9.31 -17.89
CA ARG A 288 3.16 8.06 -18.60
C ARG A 288 2.16 7.69 -19.71
N LEU A 289 1.11 8.47 -19.93
CA LEU A 289 0.16 8.26 -21.03
C LEU A 289 0.79 8.45 -22.41
N SER A 290 1.62 9.49 -22.56
CA SER A 290 2.33 9.79 -23.81
C SER A 290 3.43 10.82 -23.58
N ASP A 291 4.36 10.90 -24.52
CA ASP A 291 5.41 11.93 -24.52
C ASP A 291 4.85 13.35 -24.47
N ASP A 292 3.72 13.62 -25.13
CA ASP A 292 3.11 14.96 -25.17
C ASP A 292 2.54 15.36 -23.81
N VAL A 293 1.87 14.43 -23.13
CA VAL A 293 1.37 14.64 -21.76
C VAL A 293 2.54 14.80 -20.78
N ALA A 294 3.62 14.02 -20.94
CA ALA A 294 4.82 14.21 -20.14
C ALA A 294 5.43 15.61 -20.33
N ARG A 295 5.48 16.13 -21.56
CA ARG A 295 5.96 17.50 -21.86
C ARG A 295 5.09 18.58 -21.23
N GLU A 296 3.80 18.33 -21.04
CA GLU A 296 2.87 19.22 -20.33
C GLU A 296 3.14 19.24 -18.81
N ILE A 297 3.50 18.08 -18.23
CA ILE A 297 3.66 17.91 -16.77
C ILE A 297 5.05 18.30 -16.26
N LEU A 298 6.10 18.01 -17.03
CA LEU A 298 7.49 18.23 -16.60
C LEU A 298 7.81 19.68 -16.18
N PRO A 299 7.30 20.74 -16.84
CA PRO A 299 7.49 22.11 -16.37
C PRO A 299 6.98 22.33 -14.96
N PHE A 300 5.82 21.78 -14.62
CA PHE A 300 5.23 21.90 -13.30
C PHE A 300 6.04 21.15 -12.23
N LEU A 301 6.47 19.92 -12.53
CA LEU A 301 7.39 19.18 -11.66
C LEU A 301 8.72 19.92 -11.45
N ALA A 302 9.23 20.60 -12.47
CA ALA A 302 10.46 21.38 -12.37
C ALA A 302 10.31 22.59 -11.43
N GLU A 303 9.18 23.30 -11.49
CA GLU A 303 8.89 24.39 -10.54
C GLU A 303 8.75 23.85 -9.12
N LEU A 304 8.01 22.75 -8.91
CA LEU A 304 7.90 22.12 -7.60
C LEU A 304 9.25 21.69 -7.02
N LEU A 305 10.16 21.20 -7.86
CA LEU A 305 11.49 20.78 -7.42
C LEU A 305 12.31 21.94 -6.86
N LYS A 306 12.19 23.16 -7.43
CA LYS A 306 12.97 24.33 -7.01
C LYS A 306 12.66 24.75 -5.57
N ASP A 307 11.40 24.65 -5.17
CA ASP A 307 10.92 25.05 -3.84
C ASP A 307 10.76 23.86 -2.88
N ALA A 308 11.14 22.65 -3.32
CA ALA A 308 10.95 21.43 -2.56
C ALA A 308 11.89 21.35 -1.34
N ASP A 309 11.32 20.96 -0.20
CA ASP A 309 12.10 20.40 0.90
C ASP A 309 12.69 19.02 0.53
N GLN A 310 13.55 18.48 1.39
CA GLN A 310 14.27 17.23 1.13
C GLN A 310 13.34 16.05 0.83
N GLN A 311 12.16 15.97 1.47
CA GLN A 311 11.23 14.85 1.25
C GLN A 311 10.44 15.05 -0.04
N ALA A 312 9.97 16.26 -0.31
CA ALA A 312 9.28 16.59 -1.56
C ALA A 312 10.21 16.42 -2.77
N ALA A 313 11.50 16.77 -2.65
CA ALA A 313 12.49 16.63 -3.72
C ALA A 313 12.67 15.16 -4.13
N ILE A 314 12.68 14.23 -3.18
CA ILE A 314 12.75 12.79 -3.47
C ILE A 314 11.53 12.34 -4.31
N MET A 315 10.33 12.78 -3.94
CA MET A 315 9.10 12.42 -4.64
C MET A 315 9.06 13.01 -6.05
N VAL A 316 9.53 14.23 -6.24
CA VAL A 316 9.55 14.88 -7.56
C VAL A 316 10.63 14.27 -8.45
N LEU A 317 11.85 14.07 -7.94
CA LEU A 317 12.95 13.43 -8.68
C LEU A 317 12.60 11.99 -9.08
N SER A 318 11.88 11.25 -8.25
CA SER A 318 11.45 9.89 -8.61
C SER A 318 10.53 9.89 -9.83
N GLU A 319 9.68 10.91 -10.01
CA GLU A 319 8.82 11.04 -11.19
C GLU A 319 9.56 11.54 -12.43
N PHE A 320 10.53 12.47 -12.28
CA PHE A 320 11.47 12.77 -13.37
C PHE A 320 12.15 11.49 -13.88
N ARG A 321 12.63 10.65 -12.97
CA ARG A 321 13.22 9.35 -13.32
C ARG A 321 12.23 8.45 -14.06
N ASN A 322 11.01 8.31 -13.55
CA ASN A 322 10.00 7.44 -14.15
C ASN A 322 9.63 7.90 -15.58
N LEU A 323 9.52 9.21 -15.82
CA LEU A 323 9.27 9.77 -17.15
C LEU A 323 10.50 9.66 -18.07
N GLY A 324 11.71 9.80 -17.54
CA GLY A 324 12.94 9.57 -18.31
C GLY A 324 13.15 8.12 -18.73
N GLN A 325 12.65 7.15 -17.93
CA GLN A 325 12.64 5.74 -18.32
C GLN A 325 11.69 5.46 -19.50
N MET A 326 10.62 6.26 -19.64
CA MET A 326 9.73 6.17 -20.79
C MET A 326 10.41 6.75 -22.04
N ASN A 327 10.92 7.97 -21.94
CA ASN A 327 11.73 8.57 -23.00
C ASN A 327 12.74 9.56 -22.39
N ARG A 328 14.03 9.22 -22.48
CA ARG A 328 15.12 10.04 -21.95
C ARG A 328 15.21 11.43 -22.58
N GLU A 329 14.76 11.60 -23.82
CA GLU A 329 14.78 12.90 -24.51
C GLU A 329 13.91 13.94 -23.80
N LEU A 330 12.87 13.50 -23.09
CA LEU A 330 12.00 14.36 -22.30
C LEU A 330 12.77 15.09 -21.18
N LEU A 331 13.86 14.51 -20.69
CA LEU A 331 14.61 15.06 -19.56
C LEU A 331 15.70 16.05 -19.96
N VAL A 332 16.07 16.11 -21.24
CA VAL A 332 17.15 16.99 -21.75
C VAL A 332 17.00 18.44 -21.25
N PRO A 333 15.82 19.09 -21.31
CA PRO A 333 15.66 20.48 -20.87
C PRO A 333 15.87 20.68 -19.35
N TYR A 334 15.76 19.61 -18.56
CA TYR A 334 15.75 19.66 -17.10
C TYR A 334 17.07 19.20 -16.47
N MET A 335 18.03 18.76 -17.28
CA MET A 335 19.29 18.20 -16.77
C MET A 335 20.14 19.17 -15.96
N GLU A 336 20.13 20.46 -16.31
CA GLU A 336 20.82 21.47 -15.50
C GLU A 336 20.20 21.61 -14.11
N LEU A 337 18.87 21.49 -14.00
CA LEU A 337 18.18 21.51 -12.71
C LEU A 337 18.49 20.24 -11.91
N ILE A 338 18.36 19.07 -12.53
CA ILE A 338 18.56 17.76 -11.88
C ILE A 338 20.00 17.61 -11.37
N ARG A 339 21.00 18.07 -12.13
CA ARG A 339 22.42 18.00 -11.72
C ARG A 339 22.72 18.78 -10.44
N LYS A 340 21.95 19.81 -10.09
CA LYS A 340 22.12 20.55 -8.81
C LYS A 340 21.90 19.65 -7.58
N TYR A 341 21.13 18.58 -7.73
CA TYR A 341 20.82 17.64 -6.65
C TYR A 341 21.76 16.44 -6.60
N ALA A 342 22.72 16.31 -7.54
CA ALA A 342 23.67 15.20 -7.58
C ALA A 342 24.62 15.17 -6.36
N ASP A 343 24.91 16.34 -5.79
CA ASP A 343 25.79 16.55 -4.63
C ASP A 343 25.04 17.03 -3.37
N ASP A 344 23.70 16.89 -3.34
CA ASP A 344 22.85 17.28 -2.20
C ASP A 344 23.34 16.66 -0.87
N PRO A 345 23.30 17.33 0.30
CA PRO A 345 23.76 16.73 1.56
C PRO A 345 23.03 15.43 1.96
N GLN A 346 21.78 15.24 1.54
CA GLN A 346 21.00 14.03 1.81
C GLN A 346 21.28 12.93 0.80
N GLN A 347 21.65 11.75 1.31
CA GLN A 347 21.98 10.60 0.47
C GLN A 347 20.84 10.20 -0.47
N TYR A 348 19.60 10.14 0.03
CA TYR A 348 18.46 9.72 -0.79
C TYR A 348 18.16 10.68 -1.95
N VAL A 349 18.34 12.00 -1.76
CA VAL A 349 18.15 13.01 -2.82
C VAL A 349 19.23 12.85 -3.89
N ARG A 350 20.51 12.75 -3.47
CA ARG A 350 21.63 12.46 -4.38
C ARG A 350 21.42 11.19 -5.18
N ASP A 351 21.01 10.12 -4.52
CA ASP A 351 20.82 8.82 -5.15
C ASP A 351 19.73 8.89 -6.23
N GLN A 352 18.61 9.61 -5.98
CA GLN A 352 17.59 9.82 -7.01
C GLN A 352 18.12 10.62 -8.21
N ALA A 353 18.83 11.73 -7.96
CA ALA A 353 19.38 12.57 -9.03
C ALA A 353 20.41 11.82 -9.89
N ASN A 354 21.31 11.04 -9.25
CA ASN A 354 22.32 10.25 -9.94
C ASN A 354 21.70 9.11 -10.77
N LEU A 355 20.62 8.49 -10.31
CA LEU A 355 19.88 7.50 -11.11
C LEU A 355 19.29 8.11 -12.40
N ILE A 356 18.89 9.38 -12.37
CA ILE A 356 18.40 10.08 -13.57
C ILE A 356 19.55 10.39 -14.52
N ILE A 357 20.69 10.85 -13.99
CA ILE A 357 21.90 11.10 -14.77
C ILE A 357 22.36 9.79 -15.45
N ASP A 358 22.28 8.67 -14.74
CA ASP A 358 22.57 7.34 -15.29
C ASP A 358 21.67 7.00 -16.48
N ILE A 359 20.36 7.28 -16.42
CA ILE A 359 19.44 7.09 -17.55
C ILE A 359 19.89 7.93 -18.76
N MET A 360 20.24 9.19 -18.52
CA MET A 360 20.65 10.09 -19.60
C MET A 360 21.96 9.69 -20.26
N GLU A 361 22.89 9.14 -19.47
CA GLU A 361 24.19 8.68 -19.93
C GLU A 361 24.14 7.22 -20.47
N GLY A 362 22.95 6.61 -20.55
CA GLY A 362 22.77 5.23 -21.02
C GLY A 362 23.34 4.17 -20.06
N ARG A 363 23.58 4.57 -18.80
CA ARG A 363 24.02 3.71 -17.71
C ARG A 363 22.86 2.99 -17.02
N ASP A 364 21.61 3.28 -17.37
CA ASP A 364 20.44 2.58 -16.80
C ASP A 364 20.43 1.07 -17.11
N LEU A 365 19.98 0.29 -16.13
CA LEU A 365 20.08 -1.18 -16.16
C LEU A 365 18.82 -1.88 -16.70
N ARG A 366 17.74 -1.15 -17.03
CA ARG A 366 16.48 -1.73 -17.54
C ARG A 366 16.47 -1.90 -19.05
N SER A 367 17.00 -0.94 -19.80
CA SER A 367 17.10 -1.04 -21.28
C SER A 367 18.03 -2.17 -21.73
N LEU A 368 19.12 -2.41 -20.99
CA LEU A 368 20.06 -3.50 -21.23
C LEU A 368 19.52 -4.88 -20.78
N ALA A 369 18.64 -4.91 -19.77
CA ALA A 369 17.99 -6.15 -19.29
C ALA A 369 17.16 -6.83 -20.38
N ALA A 370 16.33 -6.03 -21.07
CA ALA A 370 15.44 -6.52 -22.12
C ALA A 370 16.23 -7.05 -23.32
N GLN A 371 17.31 -6.35 -23.70
CA GLN A 371 18.21 -6.80 -24.76
C GLN A 371 18.93 -8.10 -24.38
N ILE A 372 19.31 -8.27 -23.10
CA ILE A 372 19.97 -9.48 -22.60
C ILE A 372 19.03 -10.69 -22.56
N GLU A 373 17.79 -10.52 -22.12
CA GLU A 373 16.81 -11.60 -22.07
C GLU A 373 16.50 -12.16 -23.46
N GLU A 374 16.38 -11.29 -24.47
CA GLU A 374 16.22 -11.68 -25.87
C GLU A 374 17.41 -12.52 -26.37
N GLN A 375 18.64 -12.12 -26.04
CA GLN A 375 19.86 -12.81 -26.45
C GLN A 375 20.08 -14.14 -25.72
N ASN A 376 19.70 -14.22 -24.45
CA ASN A 376 19.79 -15.44 -23.65
C ASN A 376 18.81 -16.52 -24.11
N ALA A 377 17.65 -16.13 -24.68
CA ALA A 377 16.74 -17.07 -25.32
C ALA A 377 17.38 -17.77 -26.53
N LEU A 378 18.19 -17.05 -27.32
CA LEU A 378 18.90 -17.57 -28.49
C LEU A 378 20.08 -18.48 -28.10
N ILE A 379 20.84 -18.12 -27.05
CA ILE A 379 21.98 -18.92 -26.55
C ILE A 379 21.52 -20.28 -26.00
N LYS A 380 20.38 -20.31 -25.31
CA LYS A 380 19.81 -21.52 -24.70
C LYS A 380 19.47 -22.60 -25.74
N GLU A 381 19.18 -22.19 -26.98
CA GLU A 381 18.88 -23.12 -28.09
C GLU A 381 20.15 -23.77 -28.68
N ALA A 382 21.35 -23.19 -28.46
CA ALA A 382 22.61 -23.61 -29.10
C ALA A 382 23.62 -24.37 -28.20
N ALA A 383 23.48 -24.30 -26.88
CA ALA A 383 24.49 -24.78 -25.92
C ALA A 383 24.32 -26.25 -25.47
N LEU A 384 24.40 -27.21 -26.40
CA LEU A 384 24.29 -28.66 -26.10
C LEU A 384 25.64 -29.39 -25.95
N SER A 385 26.78 -28.84 -26.42
CA SER A 385 28.14 -29.39 -26.19
C SER A 385 29.24 -28.29 -26.21
N VAL A 386 30.47 -28.62 -25.77
CA VAL A 386 31.63 -27.68 -25.82
C VAL A 386 31.99 -27.31 -27.26
N ASP A 387 31.89 -28.26 -28.19
CA ASP A 387 32.19 -28.02 -29.61
C ASP A 387 31.06 -27.21 -30.29
N SER A 388 29.79 -27.42 -29.88
CA SER A 388 28.67 -26.59 -30.36
C SER A 388 28.72 -25.17 -29.77
N LEU A 389 29.24 -25.00 -28.55
CA LEU A 389 29.52 -23.70 -27.94
C LEU A 389 30.57 -22.93 -28.75
N LYS A 390 31.65 -23.61 -29.19
CA LYS A 390 32.68 -23.03 -30.05
C LYS A 390 32.10 -22.59 -31.40
N GLU A 391 31.32 -23.45 -32.06
CA GLU A 391 30.65 -23.09 -33.32
C GLU A 391 29.63 -21.94 -33.16
N TYR A 392 28.91 -21.87 -32.05
CA TYR A 392 27.97 -20.78 -31.77
C TYR A 392 28.70 -19.46 -31.54
N VAL A 393 29.78 -19.47 -30.74
CA VAL A 393 30.62 -18.30 -30.52
C VAL A 393 31.18 -17.81 -31.85
N ASP A 394 31.71 -18.70 -32.69
CA ASP A 394 32.28 -18.37 -34.01
C ASP A 394 31.22 -17.81 -35.00
N LYS A 395 29.97 -18.31 -34.96
CA LYS A 395 28.87 -17.83 -35.83
C LYS A 395 28.22 -16.55 -35.33
N ASN A 396 28.31 -16.24 -34.04
CA ASN A 396 27.62 -15.11 -33.39
C ASN A 396 28.59 -14.07 -32.78
N VAL A 397 29.87 -14.08 -33.18
CA VAL A 397 30.90 -13.14 -32.71
C VAL A 397 30.45 -11.68 -32.81
N GLU A 398 29.79 -11.27 -33.90
CA GLU A 398 29.35 -9.88 -34.09
C GLU A 398 28.26 -9.46 -33.09
N MET A 399 27.34 -10.36 -32.77
CA MET A 399 26.28 -10.15 -31.77
C MET A 399 26.88 -10.06 -30.35
N LEU A 400 27.84 -10.93 -30.02
CA LEU A 400 28.58 -10.87 -28.75
C LEU A 400 29.43 -9.60 -28.64
N LYS A 401 30.01 -9.12 -29.73
CA LYS A 401 30.74 -7.84 -29.77
C LYS A 401 29.84 -6.66 -29.42
N THR A 402 28.65 -6.57 -30.02
CA THR A 402 27.68 -5.50 -29.73
C THR A 402 27.26 -5.54 -28.27
N PHE A 403 26.94 -6.72 -27.77
CA PHE A 403 26.55 -6.92 -26.38
C PHE A 403 27.64 -6.53 -25.38
N ILE A 404 28.88 -6.97 -25.61
CA ILE A 404 30.01 -6.63 -24.74
C ILE A 404 30.38 -5.16 -24.86
N ALA A 405 30.21 -4.53 -26.01
CA ALA A 405 30.39 -3.09 -26.16
C ALA A 405 29.47 -2.27 -25.24
N ASP A 406 28.28 -2.78 -24.89
CA ASP A 406 27.38 -2.12 -23.96
C ASP A 406 27.66 -2.46 -22.49
N ILE A 407 28.09 -3.69 -22.18
CA ILE A 407 28.52 -4.05 -20.83
C ILE A 407 29.80 -3.33 -20.41
N VAL A 408 30.78 -3.19 -21.30
CA VAL A 408 32.08 -2.58 -20.93
C VAL A 408 31.97 -1.10 -20.58
N LYS A 409 30.89 -0.43 -20.96
CA LYS A 409 30.58 0.95 -20.53
C LYS A 409 30.20 1.02 -19.05
N LYS A 410 29.72 -0.09 -18.46
CA LYS A 410 29.15 -0.18 -17.11
C LYS A 410 30.03 -0.96 -16.14
N LEU A 411 30.60 -2.07 -16.62
CA LEU A 411 31.49 -2.93 -15.84
C LEU A 411 32.87 -2.99 -16.49
N PRO A 412 33.95 -2.64 -15.77
CA PRO A 412 35.30 -2.85 -16.26
C PRO A 412 35.57 -4.35 -16.43
N ILE A 413 36.32 -4.72 -17.47
CA ILE A 413 36.81 -6.10 -17.62
C ILE A 413 38.14 -6.20 -16.86
N PRO A 414 38.26 -7.11 -15.87
CA PRO A 414 39.53 -7.37 -15.22
C PRO A 414 40.54 -7.92 -16.24
N ILE A 415 41.76 -7.38 -16.26
CA ILE A 415 42.83 -7.90 -17.11
C ILE A 415 43.34 -9.25 -16.59
N ARG A 416 43.17 -9.49 -15.28
CA ARG A 416 43.70 -10.68 -14.61
C ARG A 416 42.85 -11.09 -13.42
N PHE A 417 42.78 -12.40 -13.23
CA PHE A 417 42.13 -13.07 -12.11
C PHE A 417 43.18 -13.84 -11.29
N THR A 418 43.19 -13.72 -9.96
CA THR A 418 44.10 -14.48 -9.08
C THR A 418 43.37 -15.18 -7.94
N ALA A 419 43.95 -16.29 -7.46
CA ALA A 419 43.38 -17.14 -6.42
C ALA A 419 43.86 -16.84 -4.99
N GLU A 420 44.66 -15.78 -4.81
CA GLU A 420 45.32 -15.41 -3.55
C GLU A 420 44.46 -14.49 -2.65
N GLY A 421 43.16 -14.74 -2.56
CA GLY A 421 42.28 -13.98 -1.68
C GLY A 421 42.69 -14.10 -0.21
N ARG A 422 42.58 -13.01 0.57
CA ARG A 422 42.83 -13.02 2.03
C ARG A 422 41.84 -13.89 2.80
N VAL A 423 40.70 -14.18 2.17
CA VAL A 423 39.61 -14.99 2.71
C VAL A 423 39.42 -16.23 1.82
N ARG A 424 39.20 -17.41 2.41
CA ARG A 424 38.86 -18.61 1.65
C ARG A 424 37.63 -18.34 0.77
N LYS A 425 37.70 -18.73 -0.51
CA LYS A 425 36.61 -18.63 -1.51
C LYS A 425 36.31 -17.22 -2.06
N THR A 426 37.28 -16.30 -2.05
CA THR A 426 37.17 -15.03 -2.81
C THR A 426 38.08 -15.03 -4.04
N LEU A 427 37.64 -14.32 -5.09
CA LEU A 427 38.38 -14.11 -6.33
C LEU A 427 38.98 -12.70 -6.31
N GLN A 428 40.24 -12.54 -6.71
CA GLN A 428 40.88 -11.23 -6.84
C GLN A 428 40.81 -10.74 -8.29
N LEU A 429 40.35 -9.51 -8.45
CA LEU A 429 40.16 -8.84 -9.73
C LEU A 429 41.22 -7.76 -9.89
N HIS A 430 41.93 -7.77 -11.02
CA HIS A 430 43.00 -6.81 -11.31
C HIS A 430 42.58 -5.93 -12.49
N TYR A 431 42.69 -4.62 -12.31
CA TYR A 431 42.34 -3.62 -13.32
C TYR A 431 43.49 -2.68 -13.60
N VAL A 432 43.64 -2.29 -14.85
CA VAL A 432 44.69 -1.37 -15.31
C VAL A 432 44.06 -0.26 -16.15
N CYS A 433 44.73 0.88 -16.24
CA CYS A 433 44.28 1.99 -17.08
C CYS A 433 44.46 1.66 -18.57
N GLY A 434 43.45 1.91 -19.42
CA GLY A 434 43.57 1.65 -20.86
C GLY A 434 44.62 2.48 -21.60
N ILE A 435 44.99 3.67 -21.09
CA ILE A 435 45.87 4.62 -21.80
C ILE A 435 47.36 4.45 -21.42
N GLN A 436 47.68 3.96 -20.21
CA GLN A 436 49.06 3.68 -19.76
C GLN A 436 50.09 4.82 -19.98
N LYS A 437 49.76 6.09 -19.63
CA LYS A 437 50.73 7.21 -19.70
C LYS A 437 51.89 7.05 -18.69
N GLU A 438 52.99 7.77 -18.89
CA GLU A 438 54.18 7.73 -18.00
C GLU A 438 53.87 7.97 -16.51
N GLN A 439 52.86 8.79 -16.20
CA GLN A 439 52.41 9.09 -14.82
C GLN A 439 51.08 8.40 -14.46
N CYS A 440 50.78 7.25 -15.08
CA CYS A 440 49.57 6.49 -14.81
C CYS A 440 49.49 6.06 -13.32
N LEU A 441 48.31 6.21 -12.71
CA LEU A 441 48.09 5.70 -11.35
C LEU A 441 48.05 4.17 -11.31
N TYR A 442 47.51 3.56 -12.37
CA TYR A 442 47.30 2.12 -12.46
C TYR A 442 47.92 1.53 -13.74
N PRO A 443 49.26 1.54 -13.85
CA PRO A 443 49.97 0.90 -14.95
C PRO A 443 49.90 -0.63 -14.83
N LEU A 444 50.36 -1.35 -15.86
CA LEU A 444 50.32 -2.82 -15.90
C LEU A 444 51.01 -3.47 -14.68
N GLU A 445 52.10 -2.87 -14.20
CA GLU A 445 52.89 -3.34 -13.06
C GLU A 445 52.20 -3.08 -11.72
N ARG A 446 51.28 -2.10 -11.66
CA ARG A 446 50.56 -1.70 -10.45
C ARG A 446 49.06 -1.60 -10.73
N PRO A 447 48.37 -2.73 -10.87
CA PRO A 447 46.93 -2.75 -11.08
C PRO A 447 46.17 -2.29 -9.83
N PHE A 448 44.96 -1.78 -10.04
CA PHE A 448 43.96 -1.70 -8.98
C PHE A 448 43.46 -3.12 -8.68
N VAL A 449 43.44 -3.50 -7.40
CA VAL A 449 43.06 -4.85 -6.98
C VAL A 449 41.90 -4.80 -6.00
N THR A 450 40.88 -5.61 -6.25
CA THR A 450 39.73 -5.79 -5.33
C THR A 450 39.35 -7.26 -5.21
N GLU A 451 38.74 -7.62 -4.09
CA GLU A 451 38.26 -8.98 -3.82
C GLU A 451 36.75 -9.08 -4.05
N THR A 452 36.30 -10.22 -4.57
CA THR A 452 34.87 -10.51 -4.77
C THR A 452 34.48 -11.88 -4.21
N LYS A 453 33.28 -11.95 -3.63
CA LYS A 453 32.59 -13.21 -3.33
C LYS A 453 31.72 -13.68 -4.50
N GLU A 454 31.45 -12.80 -5.46
CA GLU A 454 30.62 -13.04 -6.64
C GLU A 454 31.43 -13.66 -7.79
N TRP A 455 32.28 -14.65 -7.47
CA TRP A 455 33.26 -15.22 -8.39
C TRP A 455 32.62 -15.78 -9.66
N SER A 456 31.46 -16.43 -9.55
CA SER A 456 30.77 -17.03 -10.69
C SER A 456 30.30 -15.97 -11.69
N LYS A 457 29.88 -14.80 -11.22
CA LYS A 457 29.42 -13.69 -12.06
C LYS A 457 30.58 -13.04 -12.80
N TRP A 458 31.70 -12.83 -12.11
CA TRP A 458 32.92 -12.31 -12.72
C TRP A 458 33.54 -13.27 -13.74
N LEU A 459 33.40 -14.59 -13.54
CA LEU A 459 33.79 -15.57 -14.56
C LEU A 459 32.89 -15.54 -15.80
N LYS A 460 31.60 -15.20 -15.69
CA LYS A 460 30.74 -14.96 -16.87
C LYS A 460 31.24 -13.76 -17.70
N ILE A 461 31.70 -12.68 -17.07
CA ILE A 461 32.33 -11.52 -17.74
C ILE A 461 33.63 -11.93 -18.42
N ALA A 462 34.44 -12.73 -17.72
CA ALA A 462 35.70 -13.21 -18.25
C ALA A 462 35.51 -14.10 -19.49
N MET A 463 34.50 -14.99 -19.47
CA MET A 463 34.15 -15.83 -20.62
C MET A 463 33.74 -15.00 -21.84
N SER A 464 32.94 -13.95 -21.65
CA SER A 464 32.51 -13.10 -22.77
C SER A 464 33.67 -12.33 -23.35
N ALA A 465 34.54 -11.77 -22.50
CA ALA A 465 35.74 -11.07 -22.93
C ALA A 465 36.64 -11.99 -23.78
N VAL A 466 36.87 -13.22 -23.32
CA VAL A 466 37.60 -14.25 -24.09
C VAL A 466 36.91 -14.58 -25.41
N SER A 467 35.59 -14.71 -25.42
CA SER A 467 34.80 -15.08 -26.60
C SER A 467 34.83 -14.02 -27.72
N ILE A 468 35.17 -12.77 -27.40
CA ILE A 468 35.36 -11.69 -28.38
C ILE A 468 36.84 -11.39 -28.66
N GLY A 469 37.76 -12.22 -28.17
CA GLY A 469 39.20 -12.10 -28.42
C GLY A 469 39.94 -11.10 -27.51
N LYS A 470 39.35 -10.65 -26.41
CA LYS A 470 40.08 -9.85 -25.40
C LYS A 470 40.98 -10.75 -24.56
N ALA A 471 42.22 -10.32 -24.37
CA ALA A 471 43.18 -11.02 -23.53
C ALA A 471 42.80 -10.88 -22.05
N VAL A 472 42.46 -12.00 -21.43
CA VAL A 472 42.19 -12.10 -19.99
C VAL A 472 43.12 -13.16 -19.41
N ILE A 473 43.89 -12.77 -18.39
CA ILE A 473 44.89 -13.64 -17.78
C ILE A 473 44.27 -14.39 -16.60
N PHE A 474 44.31 -15.71 -16.67
CA PHE A 474 43.92 -16.61 -15.58
C PHE A 474 45.16 -17.19 -14.89
N PRO A 475 45.03 -17.70 -13.65
CA PRO A 475 46.17 -18.22 -12.90
C PRO A 475 46.68 -19.60 -13.39
N PHE A 476 46.24 -20.06 -14.57
CA PHE A 476 46.59 -21.35 -15.14
C PHE A 476 47.17 -21.17 -16.54
N GLU A 477 48.33 -21.74 -16.82
CA GLU A 477 48.89 -21.78 -18.18
C GLU A 477 48.13 -22.83 -19.00
N THR A 478 47.36 -22.37 -19.99
CA THR A 478 46.75 -23.24 -20.99
C THR A 478 46.78 -22.57 -22.36
N SER A 479 46.81 -23.36 -23.42
CA SER A 479 46.79 -22.87 -24.80
C SER A 479 45.39 -22.42 -25.29
N ASP A 480 44.33 -22.74 -24.54
CA ASP A 480 42.93 -22.45 -24.89
C ASP A 480 42.27 -21.59 -23.79
N ALA A 481 41.82 -20.39 -24.17
CA ALA A 481 41.26 -19.40 -23.26
C ALA A 481 39.90 -19.82 -22.67
N ILE A 482 39.09 -20.62 -23.38
CA ILE A 482 37.82 -21.15 -22.85
C ILE A 482 38.10 -22.18 -21.76
N ASP A 483 39.13 -23.00 -21.95
CA ASP A 483 39.58 -23.98 -20.97
C ASP A 483 40.14 -23.34 -19.69
N SER A 484 40.72 -22.14 -19.82
CA SER A 484 41.16 -21.34 -18.66
C SER A 484 39.97 -20.94 -17.78
N VAL A 485 38.85 -20.48 -18.38
CA VAL A 485 37.63 -20.14 -17.65
C VAL A 485 37.02 -21.38 -16.99
N ARG A 486 36.97 -22.51 -17.71
CA ARG A 486 36.45 -23.78 -17.19
C ARG A 486 37.23 -24.26 -15.96
N LYS A 487 38.58 -24.19 -16.00
CA LYS A 487 39.43 -24.55 -14.87
C LYS A 487 39.24 -23.61 -13.68
N ALA A 488 39.11 -22.30 -13.93
CA ALA A 488 38.78 -21.34 -12.87
C ALA A 488 37.42 -21.66 -12.23
N TYR A 489 36.38 -21.92 -13.03
CA TYR A 489 35.06 -22.30 -12.53
C TYR A 489 35.11 -23.53 -11.62
N ASN A 490 35.81 -24.59 -12.05
CA ASN A 490 35.94 -25.82 -11.27
C ASN A 490 36.75 -25.65 -9.98
N LEU A 491 37.69 -24.70 -9.93
CA LEU A 491 38.46 -24.41 -8.72
C LEU A 491 37.58 -23.78 -7.61
N TYR A 492 36.65 -22.90 -8.00
CA TYR A 492 35.82 -22.14 -7.05
C TYR A 492 34.49 -22.83 -6.72
N LYS A 493 34.04 -23.76 -7.56
CA LYS A 493 32.85 -24.57 -7.33
C LYS A 493 32.96 -25.39 -6.03
N THR A 494 31.91 -25.39 -5.21
CA THR A 494 31.90 -26.03 -3.88
C THR A 494 31.03 -27.29 -3.79
N GLY A 495 30.29 -27.63 -4.85
CA GLY A 495 29.62 -28.92 -5.03
C GLY A 495 28.11 -28.80 -5.25
N GLU A 496 27.49 -27.73 -4.77
CA GLU A 496 26.04 -27.44 -4.95
C GLU A 496 25.74 -26.75 -6.28
N GLU A 497 26.76 -26.16 -6.93
CA GLU A 497 26.61 -25.44 -8.17
C GLU A 497 26.49 -26.39 -9.36
N LYS A 498 25.88 -25.92 -10.46
CA LYS A 498 25.67 -26.72 -11.68
C LYS A 498 27.00 -27.06 -12.36
N ASP A 499 27.01 -28.01 -13.30
CA ASP A 499 28.20 -28.26 -14.11
C ASP A 499 28.50 -27.04 -15.02
N PHE A 500 29.73 -26.97 -15.54
CA PHE A 500 30.19 -25.82 -16.30
C PHE A 500 29.36 -25.53 -17.57
N LEU A 501 28.86 -26.58 -18.25
CA LEU A 501 28.03 -26.42 -19.45
C LEU A 501 26.67 -25.85 -19.08
N SER A 502 26.05 -26.39 -18.03
CA SER A 502 24.81 -25.82 -17.48
C SER A 502 25.00 -24.36 -17.04
N PHE A 503 26.12 -24.03 -16.40
CA PHE A 503 26.44 -22.67 -15.95
C PHE A 503 26.63 -21.67 -17.11
N ILE A 504 27.27 -22.09 -18.21
CA ILE A 504 27.50 -21.21 -19.36
C ILE A 504 26.28 -21.10 -20.28
N SER A 505 25.39 -22.09 -20.24
CA SER A 505 24.08 -22.06 -20.92
C SER A 505 23.04 -21.17 -20.24
N GLU A 506 23.31 -20.75 -19.00
CA GLU A 506 22.45 -19.81 -18.29
C GLU A 506 22.53 -18.42 -18.90
N PRO A 507 21.47 -17.61 -18.70
CA PRO A 507 21.49 -16.22 -19.10
C PRO A 507 22.77 -15.50 -18.67
N PHE A 508 23.33 -14.71 -19.59
CA PHE A 508 24.32 -13.67 -19.28
C PHE A 508 23.80 -12.80 -18.14
N LEU A 509 24.73 -12.30 -17.31
CA LEU A 509 24.43 -11.63 -16.04
C LEU A 509 23.11 -10.84 -16.07
N THR A 510 22.17 -11.21 -15.21
CA THR A 510 20.91 -10.47 -15.07
C THR A 510 21.18 -9.07 -14.53
N SER A 511 20.24 -8.12 -14.70
CA SER A 511 20.40 -6.77 -14.14
C SER A 511 20.65 -6.79 -12.63
N SER A 512 19.95 -7.66 -11.88
CA SER A 512 20.19 -7.81 -10.44
C SER A 512 21.59 -8.33 -10.11
N GLU A 513 22.16 -9.17 -10.97
CA GLU A 513 23.53 -9.66 -10.81
C GLU A 513 24.56 -8.60 -11.17
N GLN A 514 24.32 -7.80 -12.20
CA GLN A 514 25.16 -6.66 -12.55
C GLN A 514 25.13 -5.58 -11.47
N ASP A 515 23.96 -5.28 -10.90
CA ASP A 515 23.80 -4.34 -9.77
C ASP A 515 24.67 -4.75 -8.58
N LYS A 516 24.74 -6.05 -8.30
CA LYS A 516 25.63 -6.59 -7.25
C LYS A 516 27.09 -6.36 -7.58
N LEU A 517 27.51 -6.50 -8.84
CA LEU A 517 28.89 -6.25 -9.27
C LEU A 517 29.25 -4.76 -9.26
N VAL A 518 28.34 -3.90 -9.73
CA VAL A 518 28.52 -2.44 -9.68
C VAL A 518 28.57 -1.96 -8.23
N THR A 519 27.65 -2.43 -7.38
CA THR A 519 27.65 -2.13 -5.94
C THR A 519 28.96 -2.57 -5.30
N GLN A 520 29.45 -3.77 -5.61
CA GLN A 520 30.74 -4.26 -5.13
C GLN A 520 31.90 -3.35 -5.57
N LEU A 521 31.92 -2.89 -6.82
CA LEU A 521 32.95 -1.96 -7.32
C LEU A 521 32.86 -0.58 -6.68
N ARG A 522 31.64 -0.11 -6.39
CA ARG A 522 31.39 1.15 -5.68
C ARG A 522 31.86 1.08 -4.23
N GLU A 523 31.57 -0.02 -3.53
CA GLU A 523 32.09 -0.31 -2.20
C GLU A 523 33.63 -0.39 -2.18
N ALA A 524 34.21 -0.95 -3.24
CA ALA A 524 35.66 -1.00 -3.44
C ALA A 524 36.28 0.33 -3.88
N ARG A 525 35.48 1.39 -4.09
CA ARG A 525 35.92 2.71 -4.58
C ARG A 525 36.62 2.69 -5.93
N PHE A 526 36.26 1.74 -6.79
CA PHE A 526 36.81 1.66 -8.14
C PHE A 526 36.47 2.91 -8.97
N PHE A 527 35.21 3.36 -8.91
CA PHE A 527 34.71 4.51 -9.67
C PHE A 527 35.23 5.86 -9.15
N ASP A 528 35.84 5.90 -7.96
CA ASP A 528 36.47 7.11 -7.43
C ASP A 528 37.80 7.41 -8.15
N VAL A 529 38.36 6.43 -8.87
CA VAL A 529 39.71 6.51 -9.46
C VAL A 529 39.76 6.13 -10.95
N PHE A 530 38.71 5.51 -11.49
CA PHE A 530 38.54 5.19 -12.90
C PHE A 530 37.27 5.79 -13.49
N ASN A 531 37.37 6.28 -14.72
CA ASN A 531 36.25 6.69 -15.57
C ASN A 531 36.31 5.97 -16.91
N TYR A 532 35.15 5.62 -17.43
CA TYR A 532 35.03 5.10 -18.79
C TYR A 532 35.22 6.24 -19.80
N ASP A 533 36.10 6.05 -20.77
CA ASP A 533 36.32 6.96 -21.89
C ASP A 533 35.55 6.46 -23.13
N PRO A 534 34.47 7.14 -23.55
CA PRO A 534 33.72 6.75 -24.73
C PRO A 534 34.50 6.85 -26.04
N GLN A 535 35.56 7.67 -26.10
CA GLN A 535 36.35 7.88 -27.32
C GLN A 535 37.30 6.70 -27.57
N THR A 536 37.92 6.20 -26.52
CA THR A 536 38.84 5.06 -26.59
C THR A 536 38.18 3.72 -26.25
N ALA A 537 36.94 3.74 -25.76
CA ALA A 537 36.19 2.58 -25.29
C ALA A 537 36.90 1.80 -24.16
N GLU A 538 37.64 2.54 -23.32
CA GLU A 538 38.54 2.02 -22.30
C GLU A 538 38.21 2.60 -20.91
N TRP A 539 38.49 1.86 -19.85
CA TRP A 539 38.47 2.41 -18.50
C TRP A 539 39.81 3.06 -18.19
N THR A 540 39.77 4.31 -17.78
CA THR A 540 40.94 5.18 -17.69
C THR A 540 41.02 5.80 -16.31
N CYS A 541 42.22 5.86 -15.74
CA CYS A 541 42.39 6.49 -14.44
C CYS A 541 42.25 8.02 -14.56
N LEU A 542 41.82 8.68 -13.49
CA LEU A 542 41.61 10.13 -13.46
C LEU A 542 42.86 10.97 -13.84
N MET A 543 44.06 10.42 -13.68
CA MET A 543 45.30 11.09 -14.11
C MET A 543 45.55 10.98 -15.62
N CYS A 544 45.14 9.87 -16.24
CA CYS A 544 45.32 9.68 -17.68
C CYS A 544 44.22 10.36 -18.50
N ASN A 545 43.00 10.40 -17.95
CA ASN A 545 41.84 11.06 -18.54
C ASN A 545 41.06 11.81 -17.44
N PRO A 546 41.46 13.04 -17.12
CA PRO A 546 40.74 13.84 -16.13
C PRO A 546 39.34 14.18 -16.65
N PRO A 547 38.28 14.08 -15.82
CA PRO A 547 36.93 14.45 -16.24
C PRO A 547 36.92 15.93 -16.63
N SER A 548 36.27 16.23 -17.76
CA SER A 548 36.02 17.60 -18.20
C SER A 548 35.20 18.33 -17.12
N ARG A 549 35.78 19.41 -16.58
CA ARG A 549 35.15 20.29 -15.58
C ARG A 549 33.87 20.93 -16.10
#